data_AF-A0A2N3G9C3-F1
#
_entry.id   AF-A0A2N3G9C3-F1
#
_cell.length_a   1.000
_cell.length_b   1.000
_cell.length_c   1.000
_cell.angle_alpha   90.00
_cell.angle_beta   90.00
_cell.angle_gamma   90.00
#
_symmetry.space_group_name_H-M   'P 1'
#
loop_
_entity.id
_entity.type
_entity.pdbx_description
1 polymer ?
#
loop_
_entity_poly.entity_id
_entity_poly.type
_entity_poly.pdbx_seq_one_letter_code
_entity_poly.pdbx_strand_id
1 'polypeptide(L)'
;MIAGLTLPVTGCRDRTLSDPADLGAVEVREYEGEDLSSINEFRENSIKGPQQLDREAYRLTITGLVDRPLSLTYREVIDTHQEYRKVVRLSCVEGWSVDILWQGILLADLLDRAGADPGARVVIFRSADGYSTSLPADYIRDNDILLAYRMNDVELPPDRGFPFQLVAEEKWGYKWAKWITEIEVSDDTSFRGYWESRGYENDADL
;
A
#
# COMPACT_ATOMS: atom_id res chain seq x y z
N MET A 1 -60.96 -50.85 -15.34
CA MET A 1 -60.39 -49.49 -15.42
C MET A 1 -60.40 -48.87 -14.03
N ILE A 2 -59.27 -48.85 -13.33
CA ILE A 2 -59.03 -47.97 -12.18
C ILE A 2 -57.59 -47.50 -12.34
N ALA A 3 -57.41 -46.26 -12.81
CA ALA A 3 -56.11 -45.62 -12.99
C ALA A 3 -55.70 -44.92 -11.69
N GLY A 4 -54.41 -45.01 -11.37
CA GLY A 4 -53.83 -44.69 -10.07
C GLY A 4 -53.74 -43.20 -9.75
N LEU A 5 -53.74 -42.91 -8.45
CA LEU A 5 -53.42 -41.60 -7.90
C LEU A 5 -51.96 -41.62 -7.42
N THR A 6 -51.10 -40.89 -8.13
CA THR A 6 -49.71 -40.60 -7.74
C THR A 6 -49.69 -39.44 -6.75
N LEU A 7 -49.09 -39.65 -5.59
CA LEU A 7 -48.79 -38.59 -4.60
C LEU A 7 -47.53 -37.83 -5.05
N PRO A 8 -47.52 -36.48 -5.00
CA PRO A 8 -46.33 -35.72 -5.35
C PRO A 8 -45.31 -35.79 -4.20
N VAL A 9 -44.11 -36.26 -4.52
CA VAL A 9 -42.94 -36.14 -3.65
C VAL A 9 -42.61 -34.66 -3.55
N THR A 10 -42.88 -34.06 -2.39
CA THR A 10 -42.50 -32.67 -2.11
C THR A 10 -40.99 -32.66 -1.95
N GLY A 11 -40.29 -32.08 -2.93
CA GLY A 11 -38.84 -31.99 -2.93
C GLY A 11 -38.33 -31.21 -1.71
N CYS A 12 -37.37 -31.79 -1.00
CA CYS A 12 -36.50 -31.03 -0.11
C CYS A 12 -35.83 -29.94 -0.96
N ARG A 13 -36.18 -28.67 -0.69
CA ARG A 13 -35.45 -27.55 -1.25
C ARG A 13 -34.04 -27.61 -0.68
N ASP A 14 -33.09 -27.93 -1.55
CA ASP A 14 -31.67 -27.78 -1.30
C ASP A 14 -31.45 -26.29 -0.98
N ARG A 15 -31.21 -25.98 0.29
CA ARG A 15 -30.76 -24.66 0.69
C ARG A 15 -29.30 -24.60 0.26
N THR A 16 -29.06 -24.06 -0.92
CA THR A 16 -27.73 -23.61 -1.32
C THR A 16 -27.24 -22.69 -0.20
N LEU A 17 -26.22 -23.13 0.54
CA LEU A 17 -25.50 -22.26 1.45
C LEU A 17 -24.96 -21.13 0.58
N SER A 18 -25.50 -19.93 0.76
CA SER A 18 -24.95 -18.73 0.14
C SER A 18 -23.49 -18.59 0.59
N ASP A 19 -22.69 -17.91 -0.23
CA ASP A 19 -21.34 -17.52 0.14
C ASP A 19 -21.33 -16.96 1.57
N PRO A 20 -20.30 -17.29 2.38
CA PRO A 20 -20.20 -16.77 3.73
C PRO A 20 -20.33 -15.24 3.69
N ALA A 21 -21.26 -14.70 4.47
CA ALA A 21 -21.40 -13.27 4.62
C ALA A 21 -20.12 -12.72 5.24
N ASP A 22 -19.40 -11.89 4.50
CA ASP A 22 -18.24 -11.17 5.00
C ASP A 22 -18.69 -10.28 6.18
N LEU A 23 -18.10 -10.51 7.35
CA LEU A 23 -18.36 -9.73 8.55
C LEU A 23 -17.50 -8.47 8.64
N GLY A 24 -16.67 -8.21 7.62
CA GLY A 24 -15.69 -7.15 7.59
C GLY A 24 -14.46 -7.50 8.42
N ALA A 25 -13.32 -6.91 8.04
CA ALA A 25 -12.12 -6.99 8.86
C ALA A 25 -12.30 -6.17 10.15
N VAL A 26 -11.82 -6.69 11.28
CA VAL A 26 -11.78 -5.96 12.55
C VAL A 26 -10.45 -5.23 12.62
N GLU A 27 -10.49 -3.90 12.67
CA GLU A 27 -9.31 -3.06 12.88
C GLU A 27 -8.99 -2.89 14.37
N VAL A 28 -7.71 -2.76 14.70
CA VAL A 28 -7.30 -2.28 16.02
C VAL A 28 -7.48 -0.76 16.11
N ARG A 29 -7.84 -0.28 17.31
CA ARG A 29 -8.06 1.15 17.59
C ARG A 29 -7.09 1.72 18.63
N GLU A 30 -6.22 0.87 19.17
CA GLU A 30 -5.20 1.21 20.18
C GLU A 30 -3.98 0.33 19.94
N TYR A 31 -2.77 0.89 20.10
CA TYR A 31 -1.51 0.15 20.06
C TYR A 31 -0.52 0.75 21.07
N GLU A 32 0.01 -0.09 21.97
CA GLU A 32 0.97 0.33 23.01
C GLU A 32 0.54 1.55 23.85
N GLY A 33 -0.77 1.73 24.04
CA GLY A 33 -1.35 2.85 24.80
C GLY A 33 -1.60 4.12 23.98
N GLU A 34 -1.38 4.09 22.67
CA GLU A 34 -1.74 5.15 21.73
C GLU A 34 -3.07 4.86 21.04
N ASP A 35 -3.97 5.86 21.01
CA ASP A 35 -5.22 5.80 20.26
C ASP A 35 -4.94 5.94 18.75
N LEU A 36 -5.56 5.06 17.95
CA LEU A 36 -5.44 5.07 16.49
C LEU A 36 -6.67 5.71 15.85
N SER A 37 -6.50 6.41 14.72
CA SER A 37 -7.59 6.86 13.84
C SER A 37 -8.16 5.69 13.04
N SER A 38 -9.46 5.72 12.69
CA SER A 38 -10.09 4.61 11.94
C SER A 38 -9.53 4.59 10.53
N ILE A 39 -9.37 3.40 9.95
CA ILE A 39 -9.02 3.27 8.53
C ILE A 39 -10.03 4.00 7.61
N ASN A 40 -11.25 4.26 8.11
CA ASN A 40 -12.28 5.03 7.42
C ASN A 40 -12.10 6.56 7.52
N GLU A 41 -11.34 7.03 8.52
CA GLU A 41 -10.96 8.45 8.63
C GLU A 41 -9.80 8.79 7.68
N PHE A 42 -9.01 7.79 7.29
CA PHE A 42 -8.01 7.92 6.23
C PHE A 42 -8.75 8.23 4.91
N ARG A 43 -8.57 9.43 4.37
CA ARG A 43 -9.35 9.87 3.21
C ARG A 43 -8.84 9.26 1.90
N GLU A 44 -9.75 9.08 0.96
CA GLU A 44 -9.43 8.66 -0.40
C GLU A 44 -8.99 9.89 -1.21
N ASN A 45 -7.70 9.96 -1.54
CA ASN A 45 -7.08 11.05 -2.30
C ASN A 45 -6.39 10.57 -3.59
N SER A 46 -7.12 9.84 -4.43
CA SER A 46 -6.64 9.37 -5.73
C SER A 46 -6.60 10.49 -6.77
N ILE A 47 -5.69 10.37 -7.75
CA ILE A 47 -5.73 11.22 -8.94
C ILE A 47 -6.64 10.65 -10.04
N LYS A 48 -6.95 9.35 -10.01
CA LYS A 48 -7.82 8.65 -10.98
C LYS A 48 -8.69 7.56 -10.36
N GLY A 49 -9.19 7.77 -9.14
CA GLY A 49 -9.97 6.76 -8.41
C GLY A 49 -9.10 5.67 -7.76
N PRO A 50 -9.69 4.86 -6.86
CA PRO A 50 -9.06 3.65 -6.33
C PRO A 50 -8.67 2.66 -7.43
N GLN A 51 -7.48 2.07 -7.32
CA GLN A 51 -7.02 1.04 -8.24
C GLN A 51 -7.34 -0.35 -7.71
N GLN A 52 -7.72 -1.25 -8.61
CA GLN A 52 -8.00 -2.65 -8.32
C GLN A 52 -6.86 -3.49 -8.92
N LEU A 53 -5.86 -3.78 -8.10
CA LEU A 53 -4.71 -4.58 -8.51
C LEU A 53 -4.94 -6.04 -8.14
N ASP A 54 -4.84 -6.92 -9.12
CA ASP A 54 -4.91 -8.37 -8.92
C ASP A 54 -3.62 -8.84 -8.25
N ARG A 55 -3.75 -9.57 -7.13
CA ARG A 55 -2.60 -9.95 -6.29
C ARG A 55 -1.65 -10.90 -7.00
N GLU A 56 -2.19 -11.84 -7.77
CA GLU A 56 -1.46 -12.89 -8.47
C GLU A 56 -0.71 -12.32 -9.69
N ALA A 57 -1.33 -11.37 -10.40
CA ALA A 57 -0.76 -10.68 -11.54
C ALA A 57 0.18 -9.52 -11.14
N TYR A 58 0.03 -8.97 -9.94
CA TYR A 58 0.81 -7.82 -9.48
C TYR A 58 2.32 -8.08 -9.51
N ARG A 59 3.07 -7.07 -9.94
CA ARG A 59 4.53 -7.04 -9.89
C ARG A 59 5.01 -5.68 -9.35
N LEU A 60 5.94 -5.73 -8.41
CA LEU A 60 6.75 -4.60 -7.98
C LEU A 60 8.10 -4.66 -8.69
N THR A 61 8.42 -3.65 -9.51
CA THR A 61 9.73 -3.56 -10.14
C THR A 61 10.66 -2.64 -9.36
N ILE A 62 11.93 -3.04 -9.21
CA ILE A 62 12.99 -2.20 -8.64
C ILE A 62 14.04 -1.99 -9.72
N THR A 63 14.26 -0.73 -10.12
CA THR A 63 15.00 -0.34 -11.34
C THR A 63 15.98 0.82 -11.06
N GLY A 64 16.64 1.31 -12.11
CA GLY A 64 17.56 2.45 -12.04
C GLY A 64 18.97 2.03 -11.64
N LEU A 65 19.59 2.79 -10.73
CA LEU A 65 20.94 2.60 -10.20
C LEU A 65 20.98 1.43 -9.20
N VAL A 66 20.83 0.21 -9.72
CA VAL A 66 20.87 -1.05 -8.97
C VAL A 66 21.71 -2.09 -9.69
N ASP A 67 22.45 -2.91 -8.96
CA ASP A 67 23.23 -4.02 -9.51
C ASP A 67 22.34 -5.10 -10.13
N ARG A 68 21.17 -5.34 -9.53
CA ARG A 68 20.24 -6.41 -9.88
C ARG A 68 18.82 -5.86 -9.92
N PRO A 69 18.33 -5.42 -11.11
CA PRO A 69 16.94 -5.06 -11.27
C PRO A 69 16.02 -6.22 -10.86
N LEU A 70 14.98 -5.92 -10.08
CA LEU A 70 14.05 -6.91 -9.55
C LEU A 70 12.66 -6.75 -10.15
N SER A 71 11.93 -7.86 -10.27
CA SER A 71 10.50 -7.90 -10.53
C SER A 71 9.89 -8.94 -9.60
N LEU A 72 9.27 -8.45 -8.52
CA LEU A 72 8.81 -9.27 -7.40
C LEU A 72 7.28 -9.40 -7.45
N THR A 73 6.77 -10.58 -7.20
CA THR A 73 5.36 -10.79 -6.89
C THR A 73 4.99 -10.20 -5.52
N TYR A 74 3.70 -9.98 -5.28
CA TYR A 74 3.22 -9.57 -3.96
C TYR A 74 3.76 -10.46 -2.83
N ARG A 75 3.66 -11.79 -3.00
CA ARG A 75 4.12 -12.78 -2.02
C ARG A 75 5.63 -12.73 -1.81
N GLU A 76 6.42 -12.59 -2.87
CA GLU A 76 7.88 -12.47 -2.70
C GLU A 76 8.26 -11.24 -1.89
N VAL A 77 7.55 -10.11 -2.02
CA VAL A 77 7.81 -8.95 -1.18
C VAL A 77 7.53 -9.26 0.29
N ILE A 78 6.36 -9.81 0.61
CA ILE A 78 5.94 -9.99 2.02
C ILE A 78 6.52 -11.24 2.71
N ASP A 79 6.83 -12.31 1.98
CA ASP A 79 7.25 -13.59 2.56
C ASP A 79 8.77 -13.71 2.72
N THR A 80 9.55 -12.85 2.06
CA THR A 80 11.03 -12.97 2.01
C THR A 80 11.78 -11.83 2.70
N HIS A 81 11.07 -10.98 3.45
CA HIS A 81 11.67 -9.90 4.24
C HIS A 81 11.11 -9.90 5.66
N GLN A 82 11.85 -9.28 6.56
CA GLN A 82 11.39 -9.05 7.93
C GLN A 82 10.21 -8.07 7.91
N GLU A 83 9.14 -8.39 8.65
CA GLU A 83 8.04 -7.47 8.86
C GLU A 83 8.33 -6.50 10.01
N TYR A 84 7.91 -5.26 9.84
CA TYR A 84 8.05 -4.19 10.82
C TYR A 84 6.71 -3.50 11.03
N ARG A 85 6.51 -2.91 12.21
CA ARG A 85 5.31 -2.18 12.57
C ARG A 85 5.68 -0.86 13.24
N LYS A 86 4.98 0.22 12.90
CA LYS A 86 5.07 1.50 13.60
C LYS A 86 3.78 2.31 13.48
N VAL A 87 3.43 3.04 14.55
CA VAL A 87 2.36 4.04 14.52
C VAL A 87 2.91 5.29 13.88
N VAL A 88 2.27 5.77 12.82
CA VAL A 88 2.72 6.97 12.10
C VAL A 88 1.53 7.86 11.77
N ARG A 89 1.71 9.16 12.02
CA ARG A 89 0.79 10.20 11.58
C ARG A 89 0.98 10.54 10.11
N LEU A 90 -0.09 10.44 9.34
CA LEU A 90 -0.16 11.09 8.02
C LEU A 90 -0.81 12.47 8.20
N SER A 91 -0.14 13.52 7.75
CA SER A 91 -0.68 14.89 7.69
C SER A 91 -0.91 15.30 6.23
N CYS A 92 -2.14 15.68 5.89
CA CYS A 92 -2.51 16.11 4.54
C CYS A 92 -2.57 17.63 4.42
N VAL A 93 -2.14 18.15 3.27
CA VAL A 93 -2.23 19.57 2.90
C VAL A 93 -3.66 20.11 2.88
N GLU A 94 -4.67 19.24 2.82
CA GLU A 94 -6.09 19.59 2.90
C GLU A 94 -6.58 19.81 4.34
N GLY A 95 -5.70 19.77 5.34
CA GLY A 95 -6.02 20.11 6.73
C GLY A 95 -6.63 18.97 7.54
N TRP A 96 -6.30 17.72 7.21
CA TRP A 96 -6.69 16.54 7.98
C TRP A 96 -5.47 15.65 8.25
N SER A 97 -5.54 14.86 9.32
CA SER A 97 -4.50 13.92 9.70
C SER A 97 -5.08 12.66 10.30
N VAL A 98 -4.34 11.55 10.24
CA VAL A 98 -4.70 10.27 10.86
C VAL A 98 -3.48 9.59 11.46
N ASP A 99 -3.67 8.95 12.60
CA ASP A 99 -2.66 8.11 13.27
C ASP A 99 -3.00 6.65 13.02
N ILE A 100 -2.10 5.92 12.36
CA ILE A 100 -2.36 4.56 11.90
C ILE A 100 -1.20 3.67 12.30
N LEU A 101 -1.51 2.46 12.76
CA LEU A 101 -0.51 1.40 12.90
C LEU A 101 -0.23 0.81 11.51
N TRP A 102 0.94 1.07 10.98
CA TRP A 102 1.38 0.50 9.71
C TRP A 102 2.15 -0.79 9.93
N GLN A 103 1.97 -1.75 9.02
CA GLN A 103 2.81 -2.93 8.93
C GLN A 103 3.30 -3.12 7.50
N GLY A 104 4.60 -3.35 7.36
CA GLY A 104 5.28 -3.33 6.07
C GLY A 104 6.69 -3.91 6.12
N ILE A 105 7.39 -3.72 5.01
CA ILE A 105 8.82 -4.02 4.86
C ILE A 105 9.58 -2.70 4.80
N LEU A 106 10.79 -2.64 5.37
CA LEU A 106 11.68 -1.51 5.19
C LEU A 106 12.06 -1.37 3.71
N LEU A 107 11.91 -0.16 3.16
CA LEU A 107 12.39 0.12 1.81
C LEU A 107 13.89 -0.13 1.68
N ALA A 108 14.67 0.18 2.72
CA ALA A 108 16.11 -0.08 2.76
C ALA A 108 16.44 -1.56 2.45
N ASP A 109 15.69 -2.51 3.02
CA ASP A 109 15.90 -3.95 2.79
C ASP A 109 15.68 -4.34 1.32
N LEU A 110 14.66 -3.75 0.67
CA LEU A 110 14.38 -3.97 -0.75
C LEU A 110 15.47 -3.38 -1.64
N LEU A 111 15.95 -2.18 -1.31
CA LEU A 111 17.04 -1.51 -2.01
C LEU A 111 18.35 -2.28 -1.89
N ASP A 112 18.67 -2.78 -0.69
CA ASP A 112 19.86 -3.58 -0.43
C ASP A 112 19.80 -4.92 -1.18
N ARG A 113 18.63 -5.54 -1.24
CA ARG A 113 18.41 -6.74 -2.05
C ARG A 113 18.65 -6.48 -3.54
N ALA A 114 18.21 -5.35 -4.07
CA ALA A 114 18.48 -4.96 -5.45
C ALA A 114 19.95 -4.58 -5.70
N GLY A 115 20.71 -4.29 -4.64
CA GLY A 115 22.07 -3.76 -4.73
C GLY A 115 22.06 -2.31 -5.20
N ALA A 116 21.30 -1.45 -4.53
CA ALA A 116 21.25 -0.02 -4.84
C ALA A 116 22.63 0.63 -4.75
N ASP A 117 22.96 1.46 -5.75
CA ASP A 117 24.23 2.16 -5.83
C ASP A 117 24.41 3.10 -4.62
N PRO A 118 25.55 3.06 -3.90
CA PRO A 118 25.82 3.95 -2.77
C PRO A 118 25.85 5.45 -3.13
N GLY A 119 25.97 5.79 -4.41
CA GLY A 119 25.89 7.14 -4.97
C GLY A 119 24.47 7.60 -5.28
N ALA A 120 23.46 6.73 -5.19
CA ALA A 120 22.06 7.09 -5.37
C ALA A 120 21.64 8.19 -4.38
N ARG A 121 20.86 9.16 -4.87
CA ARG A 121 20.46 10.34 -4.10
C ARG A 121 18.97 10.39 -3.84
N VAL A 122 18.18 9.84 -4.73
CA VAL A 122 16.72 9.82 -4.64
C VAL A 122 16.18 8.45 -5.04
N VAL A 123 15.03 8.12 -4.47
CA VAL A 123 14.24 6.96 -4.87
C VAL A 123 12.91 7.48 -5.40
N ILE A 124 12.61 7.15 -6.64
CA ILE A 124 11.42 7.58 -7.38
C ILE A 124 10.40 6.45 -7.32
N PHE A 125 9.16 6.80 -6.99
CA PHE A 125 8.04 5.87 -6.91
C PHE A 125 7.06 6.15 -8.04
N ARG A 126 6.60 5.10 -8.71
CA ARG A 126 5.52 5.19 -9.70
C ARG A 126 4.37 4.26 -9.34
N SER A 127 3.17 4.75 -9.55
CA SER A 127 1.92 4.14 -9.13
C SER A 127 1.09 3.71 -10.33
N ALA A 128 0.21 2.73 -10.13
CA ALA A 128 -0.64 2.17 -11.19
C ALA A 128 -1.56 3.21 -11.86
N ASP A 129 -1.99 4.24 -11.14
CA ASP A 129 -2.84 5.33 -11.67
C ASP A 129 -2.03 6.41 -12.43
N GLY A 130 -0.71 6.26 -12.51
CA GLY A 130 0.22 7.23 -13.09
C GLY A 130 0.66 8.30 -12.10
N TYR A 131 0.39 8.16 -10.81
CA TYR A 131 0.97 8.99 -9.77
C TYR A 131 2.47 8.72 -9.63
N SER A 132 3.24 9.76 -9.32
CA SER A 132 4.66 9.63 -9.02
C SER A 132 5.10 10.62 -7.96
N THR A 133 6.12 10.25 -7.21
CA THR A 133 6.81 11.09 -6.23
C THR A 133 8.24 10.57 -6.05
N SER A 134 9.05 11.26 -5.26
CA SER A 134 10.39 10.79 -4.90
C SER A 134 10.73 11.13 -3.46
N LEU A 135 11.62 10.35 -2.85
CA LEU A 135 12.15 10.63 -1.52
C LEU A 135 13.68 10.60 -1.58
N PRO A 136 14.39 11.42 -0.77
CA PRO A 136 15.84 11.29 -0.64
C PRO A 136 16.23 9.90 -0.14
N ALA A 137 17.31 9.33 -0.69
CA ALA A 137 17.77 7.99 -0.33
C ALA A 137 18.20 7.90 1.13
N ASP A 138 18.91 8.91 1.65
CA ASP A 138 19.35 8.98 3.05
C ASP A 138 18.14 9.04 3.98
N TYR A 139 17.15 9.89 3.68
CA TYR A 139 15.90 9.97 4.43
C TYR A 139 15.18 8.61 4.54
N ILE A 140 15.17 7.79 3.48
CA ILE A 140 14.56 6.45 3.52
C ILE A 140 15.24 5.55 4.56
N ARG A 141 16.57 5.61 4.63
CA ARG A 141 17.38 4.78 5.54
C ARG A 141 17.36 5.31 6.96
N ASP A 142 17.45 6.61 7.13
CA ASP A 142 17.52 7.26 8.45
C ASP A 142 16.20 7.19 9.22
N ASN A 143 15.07 7.05 8.52
CA ASN A 143 13.72 7.04 9.10
C ASN A 143 12.99 5.69 8.95
N ASP A 144 13.70 4.61 8.63
CA ASP A 144 13.10 3.27 8.55
C ASP A 144 11.78 3.25 7.74
N ILE A 145 11.80 3.87 6.56
CA ILE A 145 10.57 4.09 5.77
C ILE A 145 9.99 2.76 5.31
N LEU A 146 8.69 2.58 5.56
CA LEU A 146 7.98 1.37 5.21
C LEU A 146 7.34 1.44 3.83
N LEU A 147 7.42 0.32 3.13
CA LEU A 147 6.47 -0.10 2.11
C LEU A 147 5.40 -0.96 2.80
N ALA A 148 4.28 -0.34 3.17
CA ALA A 148 3.24 -0.99 3.97
C ALA A 148 2.27 -1.80 3.12
N TYR A 149 1.80 -2.91 3.68
CA TYR A 149 0.74 -3.78 3.12
C TYR A 149 -0.42 -4.03 4.11
N ARG A 150 -0.33 -3.53 5.34
CA ARG A 150 -1.46 -3.47 6.30
C ARG A 150 -1.52 -2.13 7.03
N MET A 151 -2.71 -1.80 7.50
CA MET A 151 -3.01 -0.68 8.37
C MET A 151 -3.99 -1.12 9.47
N ASN A 152 -3.71 -0.78 10.73
CA ASN A 152 -4.50 -1.19 11.90
C ASN A 152 -4.80 -2.71 11.92
N ASP A 153 -3.79 -3.54 11.66
CA ASP A 153 -3.86 -5.00 11.52
C ASP A 153 -4.76 -5.53 10.38
N VAL A 154 -5.34 -4.65 9.56
CA VAL A 154 -6.13 -5.01 8.37
C VAL A 154 -5.26 -4.90 7.13
N GLU A 155 -5.33 -5.87 6.23
CA GLU A 155 -4.71 -5.72 4.90
C GLU A 155 -5.20 -4.45 4.23
N LEU A 156 -4.32 -3.70 3.56
CA LEU A 156 -4.73 -2.47 2.90
C LEU A 156 -5.95 -2.72 2.02
N PRO A 157 -7.05 -1.98 2.23
CA PRO A 157 -8.13 -1.95 1.26
C PRO A 157 -7.66 -1.35 -0.08
N PRO A 158 -8.32 -1.66 -1.22
CA PRO A 158 -7.97 -1.09 -2.51
C PRO A 158 -7.92 0.44 -2.52
N ASP A 159 -8.83 1.11 -1.85
CA ASP A 159 -8.89 2.57 -1.74
C ASP A 159 -7.82 3.18 -0.79
N ARG A 160 -7.13 2.33 -0.04
CA ARG A 160 -5.99 2.68 0.83
C ARG A 160 -4.64 2.21 0.30
N GLY A 161 -4.60 1.76 -0.95
CA GLY A 161 -3.34 1.55 -1.66
C GLY A 161 -2.90 0.10 -1.81
N PHE A 162 -3.78 -0.88 -1.63
CA PHE A 162 -3.46 -2.28 -1.95
C PHE A 162 -2.80 -2.41 -3.34
N PRO A 163 -1.65 -3.07 -3.48
CA PRO A 163 -1.01 -3.90 -2.45
C PRO A 163 -0.02 -3.17 -1.55
N PHE A 164 0.51 -2.02 -1.98
CA PHE A 164 1.54 -1.30 -1.24
C PHE A 164 1.35 0.22 -1.26
N GLN A 165 1.55 0.81 -0.08
CA GLN A 165 1.56 2.26 0.15
C GLN A 165 2.82 2.68 0.91
N LEU A 166 3.38 3.84 0.56
CA LEU A 166 4.46 4.45 1.34
C LEU A 166 3.97 4.97 2.68
N VAL A 167 4.79 4.73 3.70
CA VAL A 167 4.65 5.39 5.02
C VAL A 167 5.75 6.44 5.13
N ALA A 168 5.57 7.56 4.44
CA ALA A 168 6.54 8.64 4.36
C ALA A 168 6.39 9.59 5.56
N GLU A 169 6.73 9.10 6.75
CA GLU A 169 6.61 9.87 8.01
C GLU A 169 7.31 11.23 7.95
N GLU A 170 6.82 12.23 8.68
CA GLU A 170 7.36 13.60 8.61
C GLU A 170 7.23 14.30 7.24
N LYS A 171 6.62 13.65 6.24
CA LYS A 171 6.29 14.25 4.94
C LYS A 171 4.79 14.52 4.80
N TRP A 172 4.45 15.55 4.03
CA TRP A 172 3.08 15.80 3.60
C TRP A 172 2.49 14.61 2.83
N GLY A 173 1.19 14.40 2.99
CA GLY A 173 0.45 13.25 2.44
C GLY A 173 0.60 13.03 0.93
N TYR A 174 0.95 14.05 0.14
CA TYR A 174 1.25 13.84 -1.29
C TYR A 174 2.53 13.04 -1.54
N LYS A 175 3.44 12.90 -0.57
CA LYS A 175 4.60 12.00 -0.67
C LYS A 175 4.25 10.53 -0.38
N TRP A 176 3.04 10.24 0.09
CA TRP A 176 2.59 8.90 0.48
C TRP A 176 1.97 8.18 -0.72
N ALA A 177 2.82 7.73 -1.66
CA ALA A 177 2.36 7.05 -2.87
C ALA A 177 1.59 5.76 -2.55
N LYS A 178 0.46 5.58 -3.23
CA LYS A 178 -0.40 4.38 -3.18
C LYS A 178 -0.26 3.57 -4.46
N TRP A 179 -0.58 2.27 -4.42
CA TRP A 179 -0.60 1.42 -5.64
C TRP A 179 0.73 1.39 -6.37
N ILE A 180 1.83 1.38 -5.61
CA ILE A 180 3.18 1.45 -6.16
C ILE A 180 3.42 0.23 -7.05
N THR A 181 3.92 0.45 -8.25
CA THR A 181 4.30 -0.61 -9.21
C THR A 181 5.80 -0.58 -9.52
N GLU A 182 6.45 0.57 -9.33
CA GLU A 182 7.89 0.71 -9.57
C GLU A 182 8.56 1.57 -8.50
N ILE A 183 9.76 1.14 -8.11
CA ILE A 183 10.73 1.86 -7.28
C ILE A 183 12.00 2.02 -8.13
N GLU A 184 12.32 3.22 -8.57
CA GLU A 184 13.51 3.53 -9.34
C GLU A 184 14.55 4.22 -8.46
N VAL A 185 15.76 3.67 -8.40
CA VAL A 185 16.90 4.29 -7.71
C VAL A 185 17.60 5.25 -8.68
N SER A 186 17.81 6.50 -8.26
CA SER A 186 18.33 7.54 -9.16
C SER A 186 19.25 8.53 -8.42
N ASP A 187 20.11 9.22 -9.18
CA ASP A 187 20.91 10.36 -8.72
C ASP A 187 20.30 11.71 -9.14
N ASP A 188 19.19 11.70 -9.88
CA ASP A 188 18.49 12.91 -10.32
C ASP A 188 17.68 13.57 -9.19
N THR A 189 18.39 14.36 -8.39
CA THR A 189 17.79 15.21 -7.35
C THR A 189 16.81 16.27 -7.87
N SER A 190 16.76 16.51 -9.18
CA SER A 190 15.84 17.46 -9.80
C SER A 190 14.48 16.85 -10.15
N PHE A 191 14.30 15.54 -10.00
CA PHE A 191 13.04 14.87 -10.28
C PHE A 191 11.87 15.53 -9.54
N ARG A 192 10.76 15.70 -10.26
CA ARG A 192 9.50 16.25 -9.74
C ARG A 192 8.39 15.28 -10.10
N GLY A 193 7.72 14.75 -9.07
CA GLY A 193 6.56 13.88 -9.21
C GLY A 193 5.29 14.62 -9.65
N TYR A 194 4.14 14.00 -9.43
CA TYR A 194 2.86 14.52 -9.88
C TYR A 194 2.54 15.88 -9.26
N TRP A 195 2.54 16.01 -7.93
CA TRP A 195 2.20 17.28 -7.29
C TRP A 195 3.38 18.26 -7.32
N GLU A 196 4.59 17.75 -7.21
CA GLU A 196 5.82 18.54 -7.20
C GLU A 196 6.04 19.25 -8.56
N SER A 197 5.68 18.61 -9.68
CA SER A 197 5.70 19.24 -11.00
C SER A 197 4.59 20.29 -11.19
N ARG A 198 3.62 20.36 -10.28
CA ARG A 198 2.50 21.31 -10.26
C ARG A 198 2.67 22.43 -9.24
N GLY A 199 3.90 22.61 -8.73
CA GLY A 199 4.27 23.70 -7.84
C GLY A 199 4.22 23.39 -6.36
N TYR A 200 3.98 22.12 -5.97
CA TYR A 200 4.18 21.70 -4.59
C TYR A 200 5.67 21.57 -4.30
N GLU A 201 6.04 21.76 -3.03
CA GLU A 201 7.42 21.62 -2.58
C GLU A 201 7.91 20.18 -2.77
N ASN A 202 9.19 20.03 -3.11
CA ASN A 202 9.71 18.71 -3.42
C ASN A 202 10.08 17.89 -2.18
N ASP A 203 10.71 18.57 -1.21
CA ASP A 203 11.16 17.94 0.03
C ASP A 203 9.97 17.63 0.94
N ALA A 204 8.97 18.52 0.92
CA ALA A 204 7.64 18.30 1.48
C ALA A 204 7.64 17.94 2.98
N ASP A 205 8.54 18.56 3.75
CA ASP A 205 8.66 18.41 5.20
C ASP A 205 7.46 19.04 5.93
N LEU A 206 7.08 18.46 7.08
CA LEU A 206 6.05 18.96 8.00
C LEU A 206 6.57 20.05 8.97
#